data_AF-A0A7S2SE62-F1
#
_entry.id   AF-A0A7S2SE62-F1
#
_cell.length_a   1.000
_cell.length_b   1.000
_cell.length_c   1.000
_cell.angle_alpha   90.00
_cell.angle_beta   90.00
_cell.angle_gamma   90.00
#
_symmetry.space_group_name_H-M   'P 1'
#
loop_
_entity.id
_entity.type
_entity.pdbx_description
1 polymer ?
#
loop_
_entity_poly.entity_id
_entity_poly.type
_entity_poly.pdbx_seq_one_letter_code
_entity_poly.pdbx_strand_id
1 'polypeptide(L)'
;KLHDGKRRADGAPVSVFRADVTTANSSVPPEVREMVRRSFNRTKTLRHPRLLQFVEGSEGEKDVVVVTEPVVPLLEYMQQLREEAELREQGAEMVLSAVAWGLHCVLEGLQFLHSQHLVHGLVCAN
;
A
#
# COMPACT_ATOMS: atom_id res chain seq x y z
N LYS A 1 -4.55 6.90 6.47
CA LYS A 1 -4.95 7.76 5.34
C LYS A 1 -3.78 7.89 4.35
N LEU A 2 -4.06 7.85 3.05
CA LEU A 2 -3.09 8.05 1.97
C LEU A 2 -3.07 9.54 1.56
N HIS A 3 -1.89 10.07 1.29
CA HIS A 3 -1.65 11.43 0.81
C HIS A 3 -0.54 11.41 -0.25
N ASP A 4 -0.66 12.27 -1.26
CA ASP A 4 0.45 12.53 -2.19
C ASP A 4 1.51 13.42 -1.53
N GLY A 5 2.77 13.15 -1.84
CA GLY A 5 3.90 13.91 -1.33
C GLY A 5 5.01 14.06 -2.36
N LYS A 6 6.02 14.84 -1.99
CA LYS A 6 7.27 14.96 -2.74
C LYS A 6 8.44 14.79 -1.79
N ARG A 7 9.41 13.96 -2.17
CA ARG A 7 10.64 13.77 -1.41
C ARG A 7 11.47 15.05 -1.44
N ARG A 8 11.96 15.49 -0.27
CA ARG A 8 12.68 16.77 -0.15
C ARG A 8 14.04 16.78 -0.86
N ALA A 9 14.70 15.63 -0.95
CA ALA A 9 16.05 15.53 -1.49
C ALA A 9 16.12 15.82 -3.00
N ASP A 10 15.13 15.36 -3.77
CA ASP A 10 15.14 15.36 -5.24
C ASP A 10 13.80 15.75 -5.88
N GLY A 11 12.76 16.00 -5.08
CA GLY A 11 11.44 16.38 -5.57
C GLY A 11 10.63 15.22 -6.16
N ALA A 12 11.11 13.97 -6.07
CA ALA A 12 10.42 12.80 -6.61
C ALA A 12 9.04 12.62 -5.95
N PRO A 13 7.99 12.24 -6.72
CA PRO A 13 6.67 11.96 -6.16
C PRO A 13 6.73 10.74 -5.23
N VAL A 14 6.00 10.81 -4.12
CA VAL A 14 5.89 9.75 -3.13
C VAL A 14 4.47 9.64 -2.61
N SER A 15 4.13 8.50 -2.04
CA SER A 15 2.87 8.30 -1.34
C SER A 15 3.10 8.19 0.16
N VAL A 16 2.28 8.89 0.94
CA VAL A 16 2.42 9.03 2.39
C VAL A 16 1.21 8.43 3.07
N PHE A 17 1.44 7.34 3.81
CA PHE A 17 0.45 6.70 4.66
C PHE A 17 0.62 7.20 6.09
N ARG A 18 -0.43 7.79 6.66
CA ARG A 18 -0.49 8.23 8.05
C ARG A 18 -1.51 7.43 8.84
N ALA A 19 -1.11 6.90 9.98
CA ALA A 19 -1.98 6.26 10.96
C ALA A 19 -1.93 7.04 12.28
N ASP A 20 -3.09 7.49 12.76
CA ASP A 20 -3.19 8.15 14.07
C ASP A 20 -3.18 7.09 15.18
N VAL A 21 -2.28 7.25 16.15
CA VAL A 21 -2.07 6.33 17.29
C VAL A 21 -2.25 7.01 18.65
N THR A 22 -2.87 8.20 18.67
CA THR A 22 -3.12 8.94 19.92
C THR A 22 -4.01 8.18 20.89
N THR A 23 -3.74 8.37 22.17
CA THR A 23 -4.42 7.70 23.29
C THR A 23 -5.14 8.69 24.21
N ALA A 24 -4.79 9.98 24.16
CA ALA A 24 -5.26 10.96 25.14
C ALA A 24 -6.77 11.25 25.04
N ASN A 25 -7.34 11.27 23.83
CA ASN A 25 -8.76 11.59 23.57
C ASN A 25 -9.43 10.65 22.55
N SER A 26 -8.77 9.58 22.10
CA SER A 26 -9.26 8.70 21.02
C SER A 26 -9.35 7.24 21.45
N SER A 27 -10.43 6.59 21.03
CA SER A 27 -10.87 5.22 21.27
C SER A 27 -9.97 4.13 20.64
N VAL A 28 -8.68 4.39 20.42
CA VAL A 28 -7.78 3.42 19.79
C VAL A 28 -7.22 2.49 20.87
N PRO A 29 -7.55 1.19 20.84
CA PRO A 29 -7.06 0.24 21.83
C PRO A 29 -5.53 0.12 21.81
N PRO A 30 -4.87 -0.12 22.96
CA PRO A 30 -3.41 -0.32 23.02
C PRO A 30 -2.89 -1.39 22.05
N GLU A 31 -3.68 -2.44 21.81
CA GLU A 31 -3.37 -3.51 20.87
C GLU A 31 -3.25 -3.02 19.42
N VAL A 32 -4.11 -2.08 19.02
CA VAL A 32 -4.07 -1.48 17.67
C VAL A 32 -2.80 -0.66 17.49
N ARG A 33 -2.36 0.07 18.53
CA ARG A 33 -1.10 0.82 18.50
C ARG A 33 0.10 -0.11 18.32
N GLU A 34 0.17 -1.20 19.08
CA GLU A 34 1.25 -2.19 18.94
C GLU A 34 1.21 -2.89 17.58
N MET A 35 0.02 -3.17 17.04
CA MET A 35 -0.14 -3.69 15.69
C MET A 35 0.42 -2.74 14.64
N VAL A 36 0.07 -1.44 14.70
CA VAL A 36 0.58 -0.42 13.76
C VAL A 36 2.11 -0.33 13.81
N ARG A 37 2.70 -0.34 15.00
CA ARG A 37 4.16 -0.31 15.19
C ARG A 37 4.87 -1.54 14.63
N ARG A 38 4.31 -2.72 14.87
CA ARG A 38 4.84 -3.97 14.30
C ARG A 38 4.75 -3.97 12.78
N SER A 39 3.63 -3.52 12.22
CA SER A 39 3.47 -3.36 10.77
C SER A 39 4.49 -2.37 10.20
N PHE A 40 4.70 -1.22 10.85
CA PHE A 40 5.70 -0.24 10.44
C PHE A 40 7.11 -0.82 10.38
N ASN A 41 7.53 -1.52 11.43
CA ASN A 41 8.85 -2.15 11.47
C ASN A 41 9.00 -3.28 10.45
N ARG A 42 7.94 -4.04 10.16
CA ARG A 42 7.93 -5.03 9.08
C ARG A 42 8.13 -4.38 7.72
N THR A 43 7.39 -3.32 7.40
CA THR A 43 7.49 -2.63 6.11
C THR A 43 8.92 -2.16 5.82
N LYS A 44 9.70 -1.75 6.84
CA LYS A 44 11.11 -1.38 6.69
C LYS A 44 12.02 -2.52 6.20
N THR A 45 11.63 -3.77 6.44
CA THR A 45 12.46 -4.97 6.16
C THR A 45 12.02 -5.72 4.91
N LEU A 46 10.76 -5.59 4.49
CA LEU A 46 10.25 -6.27 3.30
C LEU A 46 10.83 -5.64 2.04
N ARG A 47 11.43 -6.47 1.17
CA ARG A 47 12.01 -6.06 -0.11
C ARG A 47 11.62 -7.07 -1.17
N HIS A 48 10.60 -6.73 -1.95
CA HIS A 48 10.10 -7.58 -3.03
C HIS A 48 9.46 -6.71 -4.14
N PRO A 49 9.63 -7.02 -5.44
CA PRO A 49 9.07 -6.21 -6.52
C PRO A 49 7.55 -6.09 -6.55
N ARG A 50 6.84 -6.99 -5.84
CA ARG A 50 5.36 -7.00 -5.74
C ARG A 50 4.81 -6.45 -4.43
N LEU A 51 5.67 -5.87 -3.60
CA LEU A 51 5.28 -5.19 -2.38
C LEU A 51 5.69 -3.72 -2.48
N LEU A 52 4.94 -2.84 -1.84
CA LEU A 52 5.26 -1.42 -1.83
C LEU A 52 6.65 -1.18 -1.26
N GLN A 53 7.46 -0.45 -2.02
CA GLN A 53 8.80 -0.11 -1.59
C GLN A 53 8.74 0.92 -0.45
N PHE A 54 9.29 0.55 0.71
CA PHE A 54 9.54 1.51 1.78
C PHE A 54 10.63 2.50 1.38
N VAL A 55 10.32 3.79 1.42
CA VAL A 55 11.26 4.88 1.17
C VAL A 55 11.77 5.44 2.49
N GLU A 56 10.86 5.95 3.31
CA GLU A 56 11.15 6.54 4.61
C GLU A 56 9.93 6.45 5.54
N GLY A 57 10.08 6.82 6.80
CA GLY A 57 8.96 6.86 7.72
C GLY A 57 9.39 7.20 9.13
N SER A 58 8.43 7.64 9.94
CA SER A 58 8.66 8.05 11.32
C SER A 58 7.58 7.50 12.22
N GLU A 59 7.98 7.13 13.43
CA GLU A 59 7.06 6.82 14.52
C GLU A 59 7.10 7.97 15.51
N GLY A 60 5.99 8.69 15.62
CA GLY A 60 5.78 9.72 16.63
C GLY A 60 4.93 9.22 17.79
N GLU A 61 4.73 10.08 18.79
CA GLU A 61 3.81 9.77 19.90
C GLU A 61 2.35 9.72 19.46
N LYS A 62 2.00 10.49 18.42
CA LYS A 62 0.62 10.72 17.98
C LYS A 62 0.29 9.98 16.69
N ASP A 63 1.28 9.74 15.84
CA ASP A 63 1.09 9.14 14.52
C ASP A 63 2.27 8.25 14.11
N VAL A 64 1.98 7.36 13.18
CA VAL A 64 2.98 6.60 12.42
C VAL A 64 2.84 6.98 10.96
N VAL A 65 3.96 7.36 10.36
CA VAL A 65 4.04 7.78 8.96
C VAL A 65 4.92 6.80 8.19
N VAL A 66 4.40 6.31 7.07
CA VAL A 66 5.11 5.47 6.12
C VAL A 66 5.09 6.13 4.76
N VAL A 67 6.26 6.31 4.17
CA VAL A 67 6.43 6.89 2.83
C VAL A 67 6.90 5.78 1.90
N THR A 68 6.23 5.68 0.75
CA THR A 68 6.53 4.70 -0.29
C THR A 68 6.81 5.37 -1.62
N GLU A 69 7.14 4.56 -2.62
CA GLU A 69 6.98 4.94 -4.03
C GLU A 69 5.55 5.46 -4.29
N PRO A 70 5.33 6.28 -5.35
CA PRO A 70 4.00 6.79 -5.66
C PRO A 70 3.06 5.65 -6.05
N VAL A 71 1.86 5.64 -5.46
CA VAL A 71 0.85 4.60 -5.69
C VAL A 71 -0.50 5.22 -6.04
N VAL A 72 -1.28 4.47 -6.82
CA VAL A 72 -2.69 4.74 -7.08
C VAL A 72 -3.51 3.65 -6.37
N PRO A 73 -4.54 4.00 -5.57
CA PRO A 73 -5.44 3.01 -4.98
C PRO A 73 -6.06 2.09 -6.03
N LEU A 74 -6.19 0.81 -5.71
CA LEU A 74 -6.66 -0.19 -6.68
C LEU A 74 -8.02 0.15 -7.29
N LEU A 75 -8.98 0.61 -6.46
CA LEU A 75 -10.33 0.95 -6.95
C LEU A 75 -10.30 2.15 -7.91
N GLU A 76 -9.47 3.15 -7.64
CA GLU A 76 -9.28 4.30 -8.52
C GLU A 76 -8.63 3.87 -9.84
N TYR A 77 -7.57 3.06 -9.78
CA TYR A 77 -6.93 2.50 -10.97
C TYR A 77 -7.91 1.65 -11.81
N MET A 78 -8.75 0.84 -11.16
CA MET A 78 -9.76 0.03 -11.85
C MET A 78 -10.84 0.88 -12.52
N GLN A 79 -11.20 2.03 -11.94
CA GLN A 79 -12.13 2.98 -12.58
C GLN A 79 -11.50 3.60 -13.81
N GLN A 80 -10.29 4.15 -13.69
CA GLN A 80 -9.53 4.73 -14.81
C GLN A 80 -9.33 3.73 -15.94
N LEU A 81 -8.99 2.49 -15.61
CA LEU A 81 -8.80 1.42 -16.59
C LEU A 81 -10.08 1.08 -17.35
N ARG A 82 -11.25 1.11 -16.67
CA ARG A 82 -12.55 0.88 -17.33
C ARG A 82 -12.92 2.02 -18.26
N GLU A 83 -12.73 3.26 -17.82
CA GLU A 83 -12.96 4.45 -18.66
C GLU A 83 -12.06 4.43 -19.91
N GLU A 84 -10.79 4.07 -19.76
CA GLU A 84 -9.86 3.91 -20.89
C GLU A 84 -10.27 2.76 -21.82
N ALA A 85 -10.79 1.67 -21.27
CA ALA A 85 -11.24 0.51 -22.03
C ALA A 85 -12.46 0.82 -22.90
N GLU A 86 -13.40 1.61 -22.42
CA GLU A 86 -14.60 2.00 -23.18
C GLU A 86 -14.28 2.77 -24.47
N LEU A 87 -13.11 3.43 -24.52
CA LEU A 87 -12.64 4.18 -25.68
C LEU A 87 -11.87 3.32 -26.70
N ARG A 88 -11.67 2.02 -26.44
CA ARG A 88 -10.83 1.12 -27.25
C ARG A 88 -11.62 -0.05 -27.81
N GLU A 89 -11.37 -0.40 -29.08
CA GLU A 89 -12.02 -1.56 -29.73
C GLU A 89 -11.76 -2.89 -28.98
N GLN A 90 -10.60 -3.03 -28.33
CA GLN A 90 -10.20 -4.21 -27.54
C GLN A 90 -10.18 -3.96 -26.03
N GLY A 91 -10.99 -3.00 -25.54
CA GLY A 91 -11.00 -2.61 -24.13
C GLY A 91 -11.25 -3.76 -23.14
N ALA A 92 -12.15 -4.69 -23.48
CA ALA A 92 -12.47 -5.82 -22.61
C ALA A 92 -11.27 -6.77 -22.40
N GLU A 93 -10.49 -7.04 -23.45
CA GLU A 93 -9.28 -7.88 -23.38
C GLU A 93 -8.17 -7.19 -22.58
N MET A 94 -8.04 -5.87 -22.74
CA MET A 94 -7.12 -5.05 -21.95
C MET A 94 -7.43 -5.15 -20.45
N VAL A 95 -8.69 -4.98 -20.05
CA VAL A 95 -9.13 -5.11 -18.65
C VAL A 95 -8.84 -6.52 -18.13
N LEU A 96 -9.17 -7.56 -18.89
CA LEU A 96 -8.94 -8.94 -18.48
C LEU A 96 -7.45 -9.23 -18.26
N SER A 97 -6.60 -8.78 -19.17
CA SER A 97 -5.15 -8.93 -19.09
C SER A 97 -4.57 -8.20 -17.88
N ALA A 98 -5.03 -6.97 -17.62
CA ALA A 98 -4.62 -6.19 -16.46
C ALA A 98 -5.06 -6.86 -15.14
N VAL A 99 -6.27 -7.42 -15.07
CA VAL A 99 -6.75 -8.16 -13.90
C VAL A 99 -5.93 -9.43 -13.68
N ALA A 100 -5.66 -10.21 -14.73
CA ALA A 100 -4.85 -11.41 -14.64
C ALA A 100 -3.43 -11.10 -14.14
N TRP A 101 -2.80 -10.05 -14.69
CA TRP A 101 -1.49 -9.58 -14.24
C TRP A 101 -1.51 -9.08 -12.80
N GLY A 102 -2.52 -8.31 -12.42
CA GLY A 102 -2.69 -7.81 -11.05
C GLY A 102 -2.82 -8.95 -10.04
N LEU A 103 -3.65 -9.96 -10.33
CA LEU A 103 -3.78 -11.15 -9.49
C LEU A 103 -2.46 -11.93 -9.40
N HIS A 104 -1.75 -12.10 -10.51
CA HIS A 104 -0.43 -12.72 -10.51
C HIS A 104 0.56 -11.98 -9.59
N CYS A 105 0.60 -10.64 -9.66
CA CYS A 105 1.44 -9.82 -8.78
C CYS A 105 1.08 -10.01 -7.29
N VAL A 106 -0.21 -10.04 -6.97
CA VAL A 106 -0.69 -10.29 -5.59
C VAL A 106 -0.24 -11.66 -5.10
N LEU A 107 -0.39 -12.70 -5.93
CA LEU A 107 0.02 -14.07 -5.58
C LEU A 107 1.53 -14.18 -5.37
N GLU A 108 2.35 -13.57 -6.22
CA GLU A 108 3.80 -13.49 -6.04
C GLU A 108 4.18 -12.78 -4.74
N GLY A 109 3.51 -11.67 -4.41
CA GLY A 109 3.70 -10.95 -3.15
C GLY A 109 3.35 -11.81 -1.92
N LEU A 110 2.24 -12.55 -1.99
CA LEU A 110 1.82 -13.47 -0.92
C LEU A 110 2.77 -14.66 -0.78
N GLN A 111 3.23 -15.22 -1.89
CA GLN A 111 4.23 -16.30 -1.89
C GLN A 111 5.51 -15.85 -1.19
N PHE A 112 5.98 -14.64 -1.49
CA PHE A 112 7.13 -14.05 -0.80
C PHE A 112 6.89 -13.94 0.71
N LEU A 113 5.75 -13.39 1.15
CA LEU A 113 5.44 -13.28 2.59
C LEU A 113 5.42 -14.65 3.27
N HIS A 114 4.78 -15.65 2.66
CA HIS A 114 4.75 -17.01 3.20
C HIS A 114 6.14 -17.63 3.29
N SER A 115 7.04 -17.36 2.34
CA SER A 115 8.44 -17.81 2.39
C SER A 115 9.21 -17.25 3.59
N GLN A 116 8.77 -16.11 4.13
CA GLN A 116 9.32 -15.45 5.32
C GLN A 116 8.57 -15.81 6.60
N HIS A 117 7.68 -16.82 6.56
CA HIS A 117 6.79 -17.20 7.66
C HIS A 117 5.89 -16.05 8.15
N LEU A 118 5.53 -15.15 7.25
CA LEU A 118 4.62 -14.04 7.52
C LEU A 118 3.25 -14.31 6.89
N VAL A 119 2.20 -13.93 7.61
CA VAL A 119 0.82 -13.92 7.09
C VAL A 119 0.41 -12.47 6.91
N HIS A 120 -0.12 -12.12 5.73
CA HIS A 120 -0.59 -10.75 5.45
C HIS A 120 -1.78 -10.37 6.35
N GLY A 121 -2.73 -11.29 6.55
CA GLY A 121 -3.87 -11.15 7.46
C GLY A 121 -4.99 -10.21 7.00
N LEU A 122 -4.72 -9.30 6.06
CA LEU A 122 -5.68 -8.30 5.56
C LEU A 122 -5.59 -8.10 4.03
N VAL A 123 -5.81 -9.16 3.24
CA VAL A 123 -5.86 -9.03 1.78
C VAL A 123 -7.25 -8.54 1.37
N CYS A 124 -7.37 -7.27 0.97
CA CYS A 124 -8.63 -6.66 0.53
C CYS A 124 -8.37 -5.51 -0.47
N ALA A 125 -9.45 -5.00 -1.08
CA ALA A 125 -9.39 -3.91 -2.07
C ALA A 125 -9.78 -2.53 -1.50
N ASN A 126 -9.99 -2.43 -0.18
CA ASN A 126 -10.56 -1.25 0.50
C ASN A 126 -9.57 -0.11 0.71
#